data_AF-A0A9D7E6V7-F1
#
_entry.id   AF-A0A9D7E6V7-F1
#
_cell.length_a   1.000
_cell.length_b   1.000
_cell.length_c   1.000
_cell.angle_alpha   90.00
_cell.angle_beta   90.00
_cell.angle_gamma   90.00
#
_symmetry.space_group_name_H-M   'P 1'
#
loop_
_entity.id
_entity.type
_entity.pdbx_description
1 polymer ?
#
loop_
_entity_poly.entity_id
_entity_poly.type
_entity_poly.pdbx_seq_one_letter_code
_entity_poly.pdbx_strand_id
1 'polypeptide(L)'
;MLQPSTARLLCLLAALLLAACAGSRAPLIVSDLDADRELALRVGQSIAITLPADHASGHGWQLAQRTLEALALDGEPTTMRESGNASGAPGSETWRFVAVRAGQDELRFEYRPADAETLRVVRYRITAH
;
A
#
# COMPACT_ATOMS: atom_id res chain seq x y z
N MET A 1 -8.35 39.57 -37.54
CA MET A 1 -9.55 39.55 -36.67
C MET A 1 -9.85 38.11 -36.29
N LEU A 2 -9.30 37.61 -35.18
CA LEU A 2 -9.63 36.27 -34.68
C LEU A 2 -11.10 36.26 -34.21
N GLN A 3 -11.91 35.34 -34.74
CA GLN A 3 -13.33 35.23 -34.41
C GLN A 3 -13.52 34.85 -32.94
N PRO A 4 -14.52 35.42 -32.23
CA PRO A 4 -14.77 35.16 -30.81
C PRO A 4 -15.11 33.68 -30.50
N SER A 5 -15.43 32.87 -31.50
CA SER A 5 -15.76 31.44 -31.38
C SER A 5 -14.54 30.55 -31.10
N THR A 6 -13.35 30.87 -31.63
CA THR A 6 -12.14 30.05 -31.41
C THR A 6 -11.52 30.29 -30.03
N ALA A 7 -11.58 31.53 -29.53
CA ALA A 7 -11.11 31.89 -28.19
C ALA A 7 -11.91 31.18 -27.09
N ARG A 8 -13.23 31.00 -27.26
CA ARG A 8 -14.09 30.26 -26.33
C ARG A 8 -13.78 28.77 -26.32
N LEU A 9 -13.53 28.18 -27.49
CA LEU A 9 -13.17 26.77 -27.63
C LEU A 9 -11.82 26.47 -26.98
N LEU A 10 -10.84 27.37 -27.16
CA LEU A 10 -9.49 27.24 -26.58
C LEU A 10 -9.53 27.34 -25.05
N CYS A 11 -10.32 28.26 -24.48
CA CYS A 11 -10.48 28.40 -23.04
C CYS A 11 -11.18 27.20 -22.38
N LEU A 12 -12.19 26.60 -23.05
CA LEU A 12 -12.86 25.41 -22.55
C LEU A 12 -11.95 24.17 -22.57
N LEU A 13 -11.11 24.02 -23.59
CA LEU A 13 -10.13 22.93 -23.65
C LEU A 13 -9.03 23.07 -22.58
N ALA A 14 -8.57 24.31 -22.32
CA ALA A 14 -7.63 24.59 -21.25
C ALA A 14 -8.22 24.28 -19.87
N ALA A 15 -9.48 24.65 -19.61
CA ALA A 15 -10.14 24.33 -18.35
C ALA A 15 -10.34 22.82 -18.12
N LEU A 16 -10.53 22.03 -19.19
CA LEU A 16 -10.64 20.57 -19.10
C LEU A 16 -9.29 19.90 -18.77
N LEU A 17 -8.17 20.47 -19.24
CA LEU A 17 -6.82 19.96 -18.98
C LEU A 17 -6.34 20.24 -17.54
N LEU A 18 -6.81 21.32 -16.89
CA LEU A 18 -6.44 21.64 -15.51
C LEU A 18 -7.13 20.77 -14.44
N ALA A 19 -8.24 20.10 -14.77
CA ALA A 19 -8.96 19.25 -13.82
C ALA A 19 -8.32 17.86 -13.61
N ALA A 20 -7.33 17.48 -14.42
CA ALA A 20 -6.74 16.14 -14.41
C ALA A 20 -5.68 15.91 -13.31
N CYS A 21 -5.24 16.96 -12.59
CA CYS A 21 -4.11 16.86 -11.66
C CYS A 21 -4.50 16.70 -10.18
N ALA A 22 -5.78 16.54 -9.82
CA ALA A 22 -6.24 16.54 -8.43
C ALA A 22 -6.41 15.14 -7.79
N GLY A 23 -5.90 14.07 -8.40
CA GLY A 23 -6.45 12.72 -8.19
C GLY A 23 -5.75 11.74 -7.23
N SER A 24 -4.58 12.02 -6.65
CA SER A 24 -3.92 11.04 -5.76
C SER A 24 -4.24 11.32 -4.28
N ARG A 25 -5.06 10.45 -3.68
CA ARG A 25 -5.32 10.48 -2.24
C ARG A 25 -4.07 10.02 -1.48
N ALA A 26 -3.84 10.60 -0.30
CA ALA A 26 -2.73 10.18 0.56
C ALA A 26 -2.84 8.67 0.90
N PRO A 27 -1.71 7.95 0.90
CA PRO A 27 -1.70 6.54 1.25
C PRO A 27 -2.11 6.34 2.72
N LEU A 28 -2.86 5.27 3.00
CA LEU A 28 -3.13 4.85 4.36
C LEU A 28 -1.89 4.15 4.92
N ILE A 29 -1.34 4.63 6.03
CA ILE A 29 -0.19 4.01 6.69
C ILE A 29 -0.70 3.18 7.87
N VAL A 30 -0.29 1.92 7.93
CA VAL A 30 -0.78 0.91 8.87
C VAL A 30 0.41 0.17 9.49
N SER A 31 0.28 -0.19 10.76
CA SER A 31 1.30 -0.95 11.49
C SER A 31 0.75 -2.27 12.02
N ASP A 32 1.59 -3.06 12.67
CA ASP A 32 1.15 -4.28 13.36
C ASP A 32 0.24 -3.99 14.57
N LEU A 33 0.22 -2.75 15.08
CA LEU A 33 -0.71 -2.31 16.13
C LEU A 33 -2.17 -2.21 15.64
N ASP A 34 -2.37 -2.16 14.32
CA ASP A 34 -3.68 -2.14 13.68
C ASP A 34 -4.18 -3.53 13.29
N ALA A 35 -3.54 -4.59 13.80
CA ALA A 35 -3.93 -5.96 13.53
C ALA A 35 -5.42 -6.22 13.83
N ASP A 36 -6.02 -7.08 13.02
CA ASP A 36 -7.41 -7.53 13.10
C ASP A 36 -8.46 -6.41 12.91
N ARG A 37 -8.03 -5.19 12.57
CA ARG A 37 -8.94 -4.08 12.23
C ARG A 37 -9.47 -4.21 10.81
N GLU A 38 -10.67 -3.68 10.64
CA GLU A 38 -11.23 -3.41 9.32
C GLU A 38 -10.77 -2.02 8.84
N LEU A 39 -10.23 -1.98 7.63
CA LEU A 39 -9.64 -0.81 7.01
C LEU A 39 -10.40 -0.50 5.72
N ALA A 40 -10.76 0.77 5.53
CA ALA A 40 -11.52 1.19 4.37
C ALA A 40 -10.65 2.00 3.42
N LEU A 41 -10.65 1.62 2.14
CA LEU A 41 -9.93 2.32 1.06
C LEU A 41 -10.90 2.75 -0.04
N ARG A 42 -10.56 3.83 -0.73
CA ARG A 42 -11.20 4.16 -2.02
C ARG A 42 -10.48 3.46 -3.15
N VAL A 43 -11.18 3.10 -4.22
CA VAL A 43 -10.52 2.66 -5.47
C VAL A 43 -9.52 3.73 -5.93
N GLY A 44 -8.30 3.30 -6.26
CA GLY A 44 -7.14 4.14 -6.59
C GLY A 44 -6.29 4.58 -5.38
N GLN A 45 -6.75 4.35 -4.15
CA GLN A 45 -5.99 4.68 -2.94
C GLN A 45 -4.99 3.57 -2.59
N SER A 46 -3.78 3.97 -2.21
CA SER A 46 -2.76 3.04 -1.71
C SER A 46 -2.82 2.86 -0.19
N ILE A 47 -2.31 1.72 0.26
CA ILE A 47 -2.07 1.39 1.67
C ILE A 47 -0.62 0.89 1.81
N ALA A 48 0.08 1.35 2.83
CA ALA A 48 1.41 0.88 3.21
C ALA A 48 1.33 0.24 4.60
N ILE A 49 1.72 -1.03 4.70
CA ILE A 49 1.70 -1.82 5.93
C ILE A 49 3.15 -2.02 6.36
N THR A 50 3.52 -1.46 7.50
CA THR A 50 4.87 -1.56 8.08
C THR A 50 4.84 -2.53 9.25
N LEU A 51 5.56 -3.64 9.11
CA LEU A 51 5.66 -4.68 10.12
C LEU A 51 7.08 -4.72 10.72
N PRO A 52 7.25 -4.81 12.04
CA PRO A 52 8.56 -5.03 12.65
C PRO A 52 9.17 -6.35 12.16
N ALA A 53 10.45 -6.34 11.79
CA ALA A 53 11.15 -7.50 11.26
C ALA A 53 12.63 -7.51 11.64
N ASP A 54 13.11 -8.62 12.19
CA ASP A 54 14.55 -8.88 12.33
C ASP A 54 15.07 -9.78 11.19
N HIS A 55 15.56 -9.13 10.13
CA HIS A 55 16.17 -9.82 9.00
C HIS A 55 17.58 -10.36 9.30
N ALA A 56 18.26 -9.86 10.35
CA ALA A 56 19.60 -10.34 10.71
C ALA A 56 19.55 -11.79 11.21
N SER A 57 18.44 -12.16 11.84
CA SER A 57 18.16 -13.52 12.28
C SER A 57 17.61 -14.44 11.17
N GLY A 58 17.53 -13.99 9.91
CA GLY A 58 17.04 -14.79 8.78
C GLY A 58 15.52 -14.98 8.73
N HIS A 59 14.77 -14.13 9.45
CA HIS A 59 13.31 -14.14 9.47
C HIS A 59 12.73 -13.04 8.58
N GLY A 60 11.51 -13.23 8.09
CA GLY A 60 10.80 -12.22 7.30
C GLY A 60 9.31 -12.45 7.27
N TRP A 61 8.58 -11.48 6.73
CA TRP A 61 7.14 -11.61 6.51
C TRP A 61 6.85 -12.22 5.15
N GLN A 62 5.79 -13.03 5.09
CA GLN A 62 5.26 -13.58 3.86
C GLN A 62 3.76 -13.30 3.79
N LEU A 63 3.28 -12.87 2.63
CA LEU A 63 1.86 -12.77 2.37
C LEU A 63 1.32 -14.17 2.05
N ALA A 64 0.38 -14.67 2.87
CA ALA A 64 -0.17 -16.01 2.72
C ALA A 64 -1.15 -16.12 1.52
N GLN A 65 -1.80 -15.01 1.16
CA GLN A 65 -2.72 -14.96 0.03
C GLN A 65 -1.96 -15.13 -1.29
N ARG A 66 -2.47 -16.02 -2.14
CA ARG A 66 -1.97 -16.20 -3.51
C ARG A 66 -2.64 -15.26 -4.51
N THR A 67 -3.83 -14.78 -4.19
CA THR A 67 -4.62 -13.90 -5.05
C THR A 67 -5.41 -12.94 -4.18
N LEU A 68 -5.43 -11.68 -4.60
CA LEU A 68 -6.22 -10.60 -4.03
C LEU A 68 -7.16 -10.09 -5.11
N GLU A 69 -8.38 -9.75 -4.74
CA GLU A 69 -9.39 -9.32 -5.68
C GLU A 69 -9.45 -7.80 -5.81
N ALA A 70 -9.60 -7.11 -4.69
CA ALA A 70 -9.75 -5.66 -4.62
C ALA A 70 -8.40 -4.93 -4.60
N LEU A 71 -7.35 -5.60 -4.13
CA LEU A 71 -6.02 -5.05 -3.96
C LEU A 71 -5.02 -5.62 -4.97
N ALA A 72 -4.07 -4.79 -5.39
CA ALA A 72 -2.86 -5.22 -6.10
C ALA A 72 -1.63 -4.84 -5.29
N LEU A 73 -0.65 -5.73 -5.24
CA LEU A 73 0.67 -5.44 -4.67
C LEU A 73 1.37 -4.38 -5.54
N ASP A 74 1.89 -3.34 -4.91
CA ASP A 74 2.55 -2.20 -5.57
C ASP A 74 4.07 -2.26 -5.34
N GLY A 75 4.72 -3.06 -6.19
CA GLY A 75 6.15 -3.32 -6.14
C GLY A 75 6.57 -4.32 -5.07
N GLU A 76 7.89 -4.48 -4.90
CA GLU A 76 8.45 -5.40 -3.91
C GLU A 76 8.41 -4.79 -2.48
N PRO A 77 8.29 -5.65 -1.44
CA PRO A 77 8.39 -5.21 -0.05
C PRO A 77 9.73 -4.52 0.21
N THR A 78 9.68 -3.41 0.95
CA THR A 78 10.88 -2.63 1.27
C THR A 78 11.32 -2.92 2.68
N THR A 79 12.56 -3.36 2.86
CA THR A 79 13.16 -3.62 4.18
C THR A 79 13.95 -2.40 4.64
N MET A 80 13.66 -1.89 5.84
CA MET A 80 14.45 -0.84 6.48
C MET A 80 15.22 -1.43 7.67
N ARG A 81 16.53 -1.19 7.71
CA ARG A 81 17.33 -1.36 8.94
C ARG A 81 17.41 0.00 9.62
N GLU A 82 17.19 0.06 10.93
CA GLU A 82 17.45 1.29 11.68
C GLU A 82 18.94 1.65 11.58
N SER A 83 19.25 2.71 10.84
CA SER A 83 20.63 3.18 10.69
C SER A 83 20.99 4.01 11.91
N GLY A 84 21.61 3.40 12.92
CA GLY A 84 22.14 4.15 14.05
C GLY A 84 22.77 3.33 15.15
N ASN A 85 22.12 2.27 15.64
CA ASN A 85 22.50 1.71 16.94
C ASN A 85 22.54 0.18 16.87
N ALA A 86 23.75 -0.38 16.81
CA ALA A 86 24.10 -1.79 16.92
C ALA A 86 23.61 -2.73 15.79
N SER A 87 24.54 -3.53 15.27
CA SER A 87 24.23 -4.75 14.51
C SER A 87 23.28 -5.62 15.33
N GLY A 88 21.98 -5.61 14.99
CA GLY A 88 20.94 -6.37 15.69
C GLY A 88 19.69 -5.60 16.12
N ALA A 89 19.57 -4.29 15.85
CA ALA A 89 18.31 -3.59 16.06
C ALA A 89 17.20 -4.14 15.14
N PRO A 90 15.97 -4.38 15.66
CA PRO A 90 14.87 -4.85 14.84
C PRO A 90 14.56 -3.80 13.76
N GLY A 91 14.58 -4.23 12.50
CA GLY A 91 14.18 -3.41 11.37
C GLY A 91 12.67 -3.46 11.14
N SER A 92 12.27 -3.08 9.94
CA SER A 92 10.88 -3.21 9.49
C SER A 92 10.79 -3.62 8.02
N GLU A 93 9.66 -4.22 7.68
CA GLU A 93 9.29 -4.60 6.33
C GLU A 93 8.01 -3.86 5.94
N THR A 94 8.07 -3.11 4.85
CA THR A 94 6.95 -2.30 4.35
C THR A 94 6.37 -2.91 3.08
N TRP A 95 5.10 -3.28 3.12
CA TRP A 95 4.33 -3.79 1.99
C TRP A 95 3.38 -2.71 1.48
N ARG A 96 3.36 -2.46 0.17
CA ARG A 96 2.46 -1.48 -0.44
C ARG A 96 1.44 -2.17 -1.32
N PHE A 97 0.18 -1.75 -1.20
CA PHE A 97 -0.90 -2.18 -2.06
C PHE A 97 -1.67 -0.99 -2.58
N VAL A 98 -2.35 -1.16 -3.72
CA VAL A 98 -3.31 -0.20 -4.26
C VAL A 98 -4.67 -0.88 -4.43
N ALA A 99 -5.74 -0.19 -4.03
CA ALA A 99 -7.10 -0.65 -4.30
C ALA A 99 -7.41 -0.47 -5.79
N VAL A 100 -7.51 -1.56 -6.55
CA VAL A 100 -7.72 -1.52 -8.00
C VAL A 100 -9.18 -1.64 -8.41
N ARG A 101 -10.03 -2.19 -7.53
CA ARG A 101 -11.49 -2.25 -7.70
C ARG A 101 -12.19 -2.33 -6.35
N ALA A 102 -13.50 -2.06 -6.35
CA ALA A 102 -14.32 -2.24 -5.17
C ALA A 102 -14.42 -3.73 -4.81
N GLY A 103 -14.45 -4.03 -3.52
CA GLY A 103 -14.47 -5.40 -3.00
C GLY A 103 -13.83 -5.49 -1.62
N GLN A 104 -13.64 -6.72 -1.15
CA GLN A 104 -13.02 -6.97 0.15
C GLN A 104 -11.91 -8.00 -0.01
N ASP A 105 -10.77 -7.74 0.61
CA ASP A 105 -9.66 -8.69 0.75
C ASP A 105 -9.28 -8.84 2.23
N GLU A 106 -8.75 -10.01 2.58
CA GLU A 106 -8.00 -10.20 3.82
C GLU A 106 -6.52 -10.28 3.46
N LEU A 107 -5.68 -9.51 4.13
CA LEU A 107 -4.23 -9.67 4.10
C LEU A 107 -3.80 -10.43 5.35
N ARG A 108 -3.08 -11.53 5.17
CA ARG A 108 -2.54 -12.37 6.24
C ARG A 108 -1.04 -12.46 6.03
N PHE A 109 -0.31 -11.85 6.95
CA PHE A 109 1.14 -11.88 6.98
C PHE A 109 1.61 -12.93 7.98
N GLU A 110 2.57 -13.74 7.56
CA GLU A 110 3.20 -14.79 8.37
C GLU A 110 4.68 -14.47 8.56
N TYR A 111 5.10 -14.30 9.81
CA TYR A 111 6.50 -14.10 10.16
C TYR A 111 7.15 -15.45 10.40
N ARG A 112 8.16 -15.79 9.60
CA ARG A 112 8.82 -17.09 9.63
C ARG A 112 10.26 -17.04 9.15
N PRO A 113 11.10 -18.00 9.58
CA PRO A 113 12.32 -18.37 8.86
C PRO A 113 12.00 -18.91 7.45
N ALA A 114 13.00 -18.94 6.58
CA ALA A 114 12.85 -19.49 5.23
C ALA A 114 12.34 -20.95 5.24
N ASP A 115 12.94 -21.80 6.08
CA ASP A 115 12.74 -23.25 6.11
C ASP A 115 12.11 -23.77 7.41
N ALA A 116 11.32 -22.92 8.11
CA ALA A 116 10.69 -23.31 9.36
C ALA A 116 9.23 -22.84 9.45
N GLU A 117 8.58 -23.22 10.55
CA GLU A 117 7.19 -22.89 10.84
C GLU A 117 6.97 -21.40 11.14
N THR A 118 5.71 -20.98 10.98
CA THR A 118 5.27 -19.62 11.24
C THR A 118 5.29 -19.29 12.74
N LEU A 119 6.03 -18.24 13.10
CA LEU A 119 6.20 -17.78 14.47
C LEU A 119 5.13 -16.76 14.89
N ARG A 120 4.70 -15.91 13.95
CA ARG A 120 3.68 -14.87 14.20
C ARG A 120 2.79 -14.70 12.98
N VAL A 121 1.51 -14.41 13.22
CA VAL A 121 0.55 -14.06 12.18
C VAL A 121 -0.04 -12.68 12.48
N VAL A 122 -0.17 -11.83 11.46
CA VAL A 122 -0.85 -10.54 11.51
C VAL A 122 -1.86 -10.48 10.38
N ARG A 123 -3.07 -9.96 10.66
CA ARG A 123 -4.15 -9.90 9.67
C ARG A 123 -4.76 -8.51 9.56
N TYR A 124 -5.25 -8.19 8.37
CA TYR A 124 -6.00 -6.97 8.08
C TYR A 124 -7.17 -7.31 7.16
N ARG A 125 -8.37 -6.81 7.48
CA ARG A 125 -9.50 -6.86 6.55
C ARG A 125 -9.59 -5.52 5.85
N ILE A 126 -9.56 -5.53 4.53
CA ILE A 126 -9.57 -4.31 3.72
C ILE A 126 -10.80 -4.31 2.84
N THR A 127 -11.59 -3.24 2.95
CA THR A 127 -12.79 -2.99 2.15
C THR A 127 -12.54 -1.81 1.23
N ALA A 128 -12.51 -2.05 -0.08
CA ALA A 128 -12.37 -1.04 -1.12
C ALA A 128 -13.75 -0.63 -1.68
N HIS A 129 -13.99 0.67 -1.81
CA HIS A 129 -15.25 1.25 -2.31
C HIS A 129 -15.04 2.40 -3.30
#